data_AF-A0A1V5DWS6-F1
#
_entry.id   AF-A0A1V5DWS6-F1
#
_cell.length_a   1.000
_cell.length_b   1.000
_cell.length_c   1.000
_cell.angle_alpha   90.00
_cell.angle_beta   90.00
_cell.angle_gamma   90.00
#
_symmetry.space_group_name_H-M   'P 1'
#
loop_
_entity.id
_entity.type
_entity.pdbx_description
1 polymer ?
#
loop_
_entity_poly.entity_id
_entity_poly.type
_entity_poly.pdbx_seq_one_letter_code
_entity_poly.pdbx_strand_id
1 'polypeptide(L)' 'MDYDRLYDTVSGDVYRAELGFYDEYDLHREQYGNPNLQLLPENGYELYGQAVSGYIYK' A
#
# COMPACT_ATOMS: atom_id res chain seq x y z
N MET A 1 13.22 1.54 -10.66
CA MET A 1 12.82 0.59 -9.61
C MET A 1 11.37 0.91 -9.35
N ASP A 2 10.48 0.13 -9.96
CA ASP A 2 9.04 0.30 -9.81
C ASP A 2 8.59 -0.18 -8.44
N TYR A 3 7.53 0.41 -7.93
CA TYR A 3 6.93 0.12 -6.64
C TYR A 3 5.43 0.33 -6.73
N ASP A 4 4.68 -0.43 -5.95
CA ASP A 4 3.25 -0.18 -5.75
C ASP A 4 3.09 0.89 -4.67
N ARG A 5 2.11 1.79 -4.85
CA ARG A 5 1.68 2.68 -3.78
C ARG A 5 0.48 2.06 -3.10
N LEU A 6 0.57 1.93 -1.79
CA LEU A 6 -0.51 1.45 -0.94
C LEU A 6 -0.96 2.57 -0.02
N TYR A 7 -2.21 2.51 0.41
CA TYR A 7 -2.70 3.36 1.47
C TYR A 7 -3.46 2.53 2.50
N ASP A 8 -3.34 2.93 3.75
CA ASP A 8 -4.12 2.38 4.86
C ASP A 8 -5.42 3.18 4.97
N THR A 9 -6.57 2.50 4.85
CA THR A 9 -7.89 3.15 4.89
C THR A 9 -8.29 3.66 6.28
N VAL A 10 -7.61 3.22 7.34
CA VAL A 10 -7.89 3.59 8.73
C VAL A 10 -7.01 4.75 9.17
N SER A 11 -5.70 4.65 8.96
CA SER A 11 -4.76 5.72 9.36
C SER A 11 -4.63 6.83 8.31
N GLY A 12 -4.91 6.53 7.04
CA GLY A 12 -4.66 7.43 5.92
C GLY A 12 -3.19 7.51 5.50
N ASP A 13 -2.34 6.63 6.06
CA ASP A 13 -0.92 6.57 5.72
C ASP A 13 -0.68 5.99 4.33
N VAL A 14 0.33 6.51 3.64
CA VAL A 14 0.73 6.06 2.30
C VAL A 14 2.07 5.35 2.36
N TYR A 15 2.14 4.18 1.75
CA TYR A 15 3.32 3.33 1.72
C TYR A 15 3.80 3.10 0.29
N ARG A 16 5.09 2.86 0.14
CA ARG A 16 5.65 2.26 -1.09
C ARG A 16 6.01 0.82 -0.80
N ALA A 17 5.45 -0.09 -1.59
CA ALA A 17 5.72 -1.51 -1.48
C ALA A 17 6.47 -2.01 -2.72
N GLU A 18 7.31 -3.03 -2.55
CA GLU A 18 7.87 -3.75 -3.68
C GLU A 18 6.77 -4.35 -4.56
N LEU A 19 6.99 -4.37 -5.87
CA LEU A 19 6.02 -4.91 -6.83
C LEU A 19 5.61 -6.34 -6.46
N GLY A 20 4.30 -6.59 -6.49
CA GLY A 20 3.73 -7.90 -6.18
C GLY A 20 3.64 -8.22 -4.68
N PHE A 21 4.07 -7.31 -3.79
CA PHE A 21 3.74 -7.41 -2.36
C PHE A 21 2.23 -7.42 -2.15
N TYR A 22 1.50 -6.52 -2.84
CA TYR A 22 0.06 -6.39 -2.62
C TYR A 22 -0.70 -7.65 -3.01
N ASP A 23 -0.30 -8.34 -4.07
CA ASP A 23 -0.97 -9.58 -4.51
C ASP A 23 -0.85 -10.68 -3.46
N GLU A 24 0.34 -10.83 -2.86
CA GLU A 24 0.57 -11.80 -1.78
C GLU A 24 -0.13 -11.39 -0.48
N TYR A 25 -0.06 -10.10 -0.16
CA TYR A 25 -0.75 -9.52 0.98
C TYR A 25 -2.27 -9.71 0.87
N ASP A 26 -2.87 -9.49 -0.30
CA ASP A 26 -4.32 -9.62 -0.50
C ASP A 26 -4.77 -11.09 -0.38
N LEU A 27 -3.97 -12.02 -0.91
CA LEU A 27 -4.21 -13.46 -0.79
C LEU A 27 -4.18 -13.96 0.65
N HIS A 28 -3.33 -13.35 1.49
CA HIS A 28 -3.11 -13.76 2.89
C HIS A 28 -3.48 -12.66 3.89
N ARG A 29 -4.40 -11.76 3.52
CA ARG A 29 -4.70 -10.52 4.24
C ARG A 29 -5.00 -10.71 5.73
N GLU A 30 -5.65 -11.81 6.07
CA GLU A 30 -6.01 -12.20 7.44
C GLU A 30 -4.80 -12.58 8.33
N GLN A 31 -3.65 -12.89 7.74
CA GLN A 31 -2.43 -13.28 8.44
C GLN A 31 -1.56 -12.08 8.84
N TYR A 32 -1.84 -10.90 8.29
CA TYR A 32 -1.11 -9.67 8.58
C TYR A 32 -1.75 -8.89 9.73
N GLY A 33 -0.91 -8.20 10.51
CA GLY A 33 -1.38 -7.34 11.61
C GLY A 33 -2.17 -6.11 11.16
N ASN A 34 -2.08 -5.75 9.88
CA ASN A 34 -2.84 -4.65 9.29
C ASN A 34 -3.57 -5.10 8.02
N PRO A 35 -4.87 -5.44 8.11
CA PRO A 35 -5.67 -5.89 6.96
C PRO A 35 -6.26 -4.73 6.13
N ASN A 36 -5.95 -3.47 6.46
CA ASN A 36 -6.59 -2.28 5.89
C ASN A 36 -5.80 -1.63 4.74
N LEU A 37 -4.68 -2.24 4.31
CA LEU A 37 -3.96 -1.75 3.14
C LEU A 37 -4.76 -2.00 1.85
N GLN A 38 -4.76 -1.01 0.99
CA GLN A 38 -5.34 -1.05 -0.35
C GLN A 38 -4.37 -0.46 -1.38
N LEU A 39 -4.45 -0.94 -2.62
CA LEU A 39 -3.77 -0.32 -3.74
C LEU A 39 -4.26 1.10 -3.93
N LEU A 40 -3.31 2.01 -4.15
CA LEU A 40 -3.65 3.36 -4.54
C LEU A 40 -4.25 3.32 -5.95
N PRO A 41 -5.52 3.72 -6.12
CA PRO A 41 -6.15 3.66 -7.43
C PRO A 41 -5.49 4.66 -8.37
N GLU A 42 -5.42 4.36 -9.67
CA GLU A 42 -4.73 5.20 -10.67
C GLU A 42 -5.30 6.63 -10.75
N ASN A 43 -6.57 6.82 -10.39
CA ASN A 43 -7.25 8.11 -10.33
C ASN A 43 -7.10 8.81 -8.96
N GLY A 44 -6.39 8.21 -8.00
CA GLY A 44 -6.07 8.76 -6.68
C GLY A 44 -4.96 9.82 -6.71
N TYR A 45 -4.99 10.74 -7.67
CA TYR A 45 -3.96 11.77 -7.89
C TYR A 45 -3.64 12.59 -6.63
N GLU A 46 -4.64 12.86 -5.79
CA GLU A 46 -4.47 13.57 -4.52
C GLU A 46 -3.54 12.84 -3.55
N LEU A 47 -3.63 11.50 -3.55
CA LEU A 47 -2.84 10.63 -2.69
C LEU A 47 -1.43 10.43 -3.27
N TYR A 48 -1.22 10.55 -4.58
CA TYR A 48 0.13 10.54 -5.18
C TYR A 48 1.01 11.70 -4.69
N GLY A 49 0.38 12.84 -4.37
CA GLY A 49 1.05 14.01 -3.77
C GLY A 49 1.39 13.84 -2.28
N GLN A 50 0.81 12.86 -1.58
CA GLN A 50 1.12 12.61 -0.18
C GLN A 50 2.55 12.07 -0.01
N ALA A 51 3.17 12.52 1.08
CA ALA A 51 4.43 12.00 1.57
C ALA A 51 4.27 10.52 1.90
N VAL A 52 5.34 9.77 1.64
CA VAL A 52 5.39 8.34 1.98
C VAL A 52 5.67 8.23 3.47
N SER A 53 4.75 7.61 4.21
CA SER A 53 4.88 7.33 5.65
C SER A 53 5.85 6.18 5.91
N GLY A 54 6.02 5.25 4.95
CA GLY A 54 6.96 4.13 5.09
C GLY A 54 7.16 3.29 3.84
N TYR A 55 8.09 2.34 3.94
CA TYR A 55 8.44 1.40 2.88
C TYR A 55 8.18 -0.03 3.33
N ILE A 56 7.61 -0.84 2.45
CA ILE A 56 7.32 -2.25 2.67
C ILE A 56 8.16 -3.07 1.70
N TYR A 57 8.94 -4.00 2.25
CA TYR A 57 9.82 -4.91 1.52
C TYR A 57 9.29 -6.33 1.65
N LYS A 58 9.47 -7.14 0.60
CA LYS A 58 9.07 -8.54 0.54
C LYS A 58 10.03 -9.45 1.29
#